data_AF-A0A2H5YHJ0-F1
#
_entry.id   AF-A0A2H5YHJ0-F1
#
_cell.length_a   1.000
_cell.length_b   1.000
_cell.length_c   1.000
_cell.angle_alpha   90.00
_cell.angle_beta   90.00
_cell.angle_gamma   90.00
#
_symmetry.space_group_name_H-M   'P 1'
#
loop_
_entity.id
_entity.type
_entity.pdbx_description
1 polymer ?
#
loop_
_entity_poly.entity_id
_entity_poly.type
_entity_poly.pdbx_seq_one_letter_code
_entity_poly.pdbx_strand_id
1 'polypeptide(L)'
;MAVKGGARPSLLALLRQNLTPRVVAALTIWRLEAWLAAPLPFVLVATLGRWPGALAMAAFTGALCALFLFLLDGEEVFASLRHWATEREWARPLAENPPAPWLVWMVAVPLCLLWLGPFWRAVVLVLMRLGRPSAYAIGIGGSLPHSLLWTGLVVGGIWEGLVWPLVSKVF
;
A
#
# COMPACT_ATOMS: atom_id res chain seq x y z
N MET A 1 -0.23 18.88 43.68
CA MET A 1 -0.74 17.59 43.18
C MET A 1 -0.10 17.32 41.82
N ALA A 2 0.93 16.47 41.79
CA ALA A 2 1.64 16.12 40.57
C ALA A 2 0.82 15.07 39.79
N VAL A 3 0.36 15.42 38.59
CA VAL A 3 -0.22 14.47 37.65
C VAL A 3 0.91 13.54 37.21
N LYS A 4 0.84 12.28 37.66
CA LYS A 4 1.75 11.19 37.26
C LYS A 4 1.91 11.20 35.75
N GLY A 5 3.16 11.18 35.29
CA GLY A 5 3.51 11.03 33.88
C GLY A 5 2.85 9.79 33.29
N GLY A 6 1.74 10.00 32.57
CA GLY A 6 1.12 8.98 31.76
C GLY A 6 2.07 8.70 30.59
N ALA A 7 2.74 7.55 30.62
CA ALA A 7 3.49 7.08 29.47
C ALA A 7 2.54 7.09 28.26
N ARG A 8 2.88 7.89 27.23
CA ARG A 8 2.11 7.94 25.98
C ARG A 8 1.92 6.50 25.49
N PRO A 9 0.68 6.06 25.22
CA PRO A 9 0.45 4.68 24.83
C PRO A 9 1.28 4.35 23.59
N SER A 10 1.98 3.22 23.63
CA SER A 10 2.75 2.76 22.49
C SER A 10 1.80 2.47 21.32
N LEU A 11 2.25 2.72 20.09
CA LEU A 11 1.48 2.44 18.86
C LEU A 11 0.96 0.99 18.84
N LEU A 12 1.75 0.07 19.40
CA LEU A 12 1.45 -1.35 19.49
C LEU A 12 0.30 -1.64 20.48
N ALA A 13 0.20 -0.89 21.58
CA ALA A 13 -0.90 -0.99 22.52
C ALA A 13 -2.21 -0.45 21.90
N LEU A 14 -2.14 0.67 21.17
CA LEU A 14 -3.31 1.24 20.48
C LEU A 14 -3.82 0.33 19.35
N LEU A 15 -2.91 -0.27 18.58
CA LEU A 15 -3.27 -1.24 17.55
C LEU A 15 -3.97 -2.45 18.17
N ARG A 16 -3.40 -3.04 19.23
CA ARG A 16 -3.99 -4.21 19.91
C ARG A 16 -5.40 -3.97 20.45
N GLN A 17 -5.67 -2.77 20.94
CA GLN A 17 -6.99 -2.41 21.50
C GLN A 17 -8.07 -2.26 20.43
N ASN A 18 -7.69 -1.95 19.19
CA ASN A 18 -8.60 -1.67 18.07
C ASN A 18 -8.51 -2.73 16.96
N LEU A 19 -7.99 -3.93 17.27
CA LEU A 19 -7.93 -5.04 16.31
C LEU A 19 -9.33 -5.62 16.09
N THR A 20 -9.93 -5.29 14.96
CA THR A 20 -11.15 -5.94 14.48
C THR A 20 -10.82 -7.16 13.60
N PRO A 21 -11.77 -8.10 13.40
CA PRO A 21 -11.58 -9.21 12.48
C PRO A 21 -11.21 -8.78 11.05
N ARG A 22 -11.71 -7.61 10.61
CA ARG A 22 -11.39 -7.04 9.29
C ARG A 22 -9.95 -6.56 9.20
N VAL A 23 -9.44 -5.90 10.25
CA VAL A 23 -8.03 -5.49 10.34
C VAL A 23 -7.12 -6.72 10.38
N VAL A 24 -7.49 -7.75 11.13
CA VAL A 24 -6.72 -9.01 11.18
C VAL A 24 -6.70 -9.69 9.81
N ALA A 25 -7.83 -9.76 9.12
CA ALA A 25 -7.91 -10.28 7.75
C ALA A 25 -7.02 -9.47 6.79
N ALA A 26 -7.09 -8.13 6.85
CA ALA A 26 -6.25 -7.26 6.03
C ALA A 26 -4.75 -7.49 6.30
N LEU A 27 -4.33 -7.62 7.56
CA LEU A 27 -2.94 -7.92 7.90
C LEU A 27 -2.50 -9.31 7.42
N THR A 28 -3.40 -10.29 7.44
CA THR A 28 -3.13 -11.66 6.98
C THR A 28 -2.95 -11.67 5.46
N ILE A 29 -3.85 -11.03 4.72
CA ILE A 29 -3.76 -10.89 3.27
C ILE A 29 -2.53 -10.08 2.88
N TRP A 30 -2.19 -9.03 3.62
CA TRP A 30 -0.96 -8.26 3.40
C TRP A 30 0.29 -9.12 3.53
N ARG A 31 0.32 -10.07 4.48
CA ARG A 31 1.45 -11.02 4.56
C ARG A 31 1.53 -11.89 3.32
N LEU A 32 0.40 -12.39 2.82
CA LEU A 32 0.38 -13.16 1.56
C LEU A 32 0.82 -12.30 0.37
N GLU A 33 0.36 -11.05 0.28
CA GLU A 33 0.82 -10.06 -0.72
C GLU A 33 2.34 -9.91 -0.65
N ALA A 34 2.91 -9.70 0.54
CA ALA A 34 4.35 -9.51 0.71
C ALA A 34 5.16 -10.74 0.29
N TRP A 35 4.65 -11.94 0.57
CA TRP A 35 5.26 -13.20 0.11
C TRP A 35 5.22 -13.34 -1.42
N LEU A 36 4.13 -12.90 -2.06
CA LEU A 36 3.96 -12.98 -3.52
C LEU A 36 4.62 -11.85 -4.28
N ALA A 37 4.93 -10.73 -3.63
CA ALA A 37 5.40 -9.50 -4.26
C ALA A 37 6.65 -9.69 -5.13
N ALA A 38 7.55 -10.58 -4.75
CA ALA A 38 8.75 -10.91 -5.54
C ALA A 38 8.52 -12.04 -6.56
N PRO A 39 8.05 -13.25 -6.19
CA PRO A 39 7.99 -14.37 -7.15
C PRO A 39 6.91 -14.21 -8.23
N LEU A 40 5.76 -13.59 -7.91
CA LEU A 40 4.64 -13.53 -8.82
C LEU A 40 4.94 -12.71 -10.09
N PRO A 41 5.55 -11.51 -10.02
CA PRO A 41 5.99 -10.77 -11.20
C PRO A 41 6.89 -11.58 -12.14
N PHE A 42 7.87 -12.32 -11.60
CA PHE A 42 8.77 -13.15 -12.43
C PHE A 42 8.00 -14.28 -13.13
N VAL A 43 7.10 -14.96 -12.43
CA VAL A 43 6.25 -16.00 -13.02
C VAL A 43 5.36 -15.43 -14.13
N LEU A 44 4.76 -14.26 -13.91
CA LEU A 44 3.90 -13.61 -14.90
C LEU A 44 4.68 -13.16 -16.13
N VAL A 45 5.85 -12.58 -15.96
CA VAL A 45 6.73 -12.20 -17.08
C VAL A 45 7.21 -13.45 -17.84
N ALA A 46 7.57 -14.52 -17.13
CA ALA A 46 8.02 -15.76 -17.75
C ALA A 46 6.92 -16.47 -18.56
N THR A 47 5.66 -16.40 -18.09
CA THR A 47 4.52 -17.12 -18.70
C THR A 47 3.79 -16.31 -19.76
N LEU A 48 3.58 -15.01 -19.52
CA LEU A 48 2.76 -14.14 -20.37
C LEU A 48 3.60 -13.12 -21.15
N GLY A 49 4.90 -13.04 -20.89
CA GLY A 49 5.76 -11.99 -21.39
C GLY A 49 5.66 -10.71 -20.57
N ARG A 50 6.59 -9.79 -20.85
CA ARG A 50 6.80 -8.55 -20.08
C ARG A 50 5.56 -7.67 -19.89
N TRP A 51 4.95 -7.22 -20.99
CA TRP A 51 3.83 -6.27 -20.93
C TRP A 51 2.50 -6.92 -20.54
N PRO A 52 2.12 -8.09 -21.09
CA PRO A 52 0.92 -8.78 -20.64
C PRO A 52 1.00 -9.22 -19.17
N GLY A 53 2.18 -9.67 -18.71
CA GLY A 53 2.44 -9.97 -17.31
C GLY A 53 2.29 -8.75 -16.40
N ALA A 54 2.73 -7.57 -16.85
CA ALA A 54 2.53 -6.32 -16.11
C ALA A 54 1.05 -5.91 -16.01
N LEU A 55 0.25 -6.12 -17.07
CA LEU A 55 -1.19 -5.86 -17.03
C LEU A 55 -1.93 -6.86 -16.11
N ALA A 56 -1.54 -8.13 -16.13
CA ALA A 56 -2.08 -9.12 -15.19
C ALA A 56 -1.75 -8.74 -13.73
N MET A 57 -0.52 -8.28 -13.48
CA MET A 57 -0.12 -7.78 -12.16
C MET A 57 -0.89 -6.51 -11.78
N ALA A 58 -1.18 -5.62 -12.73
CA ALA A 58 -2.01 -4.43 -12.48
C ALA A 58 -3.44 -4.79 -12.05
N ALA A 59 -4.05 -5.78 -12.70
CA ALA A 59 -5.37 -6.27 -12.34
C ALA A 59 -5.37 -6.91 -10.94
N PHE A 60 -4.38 -7.76 -10.66
CA PHE A 60 -4.22 -8.41 -9.36
C PHE A 60 -4.01 -7.39 -8.22
N THR A 61 -3.06 -6.48 -8.39
CA THR A 61 -2.77 -5.43 -7.40
C THR A 61 -3.92 -4.44 -7.24
N GLY A 62 -4.64 -4.13 -8.31
CA GLY A 62 -5.87 -3.32 -8.27
C GLY A 62 -6.97 -4.00 -7.46
N ALA A 63 -7.21 -5.29 -7.68
CA ALA A 63 -8.18 -6.07 -6.92
C ALA A 63 -7.81 -6.16 -5.43
N LEU A 64 -6.53 -6.42 -5.12
CA LEU A 64 -6.05 -6.40 -3.74
C LEU A 64 -6.21 -5.02 -3.09
N CYS A 65 -5.89 -3.94 -3.80
CA CYS A 65 -6.05 -2.58 -3.28
C CYS A 65 -7.52 -2.28 -2.98
N ALA A 66 -8.44 -2.68 -3.87
CA ALA A 66 -9.87 -2.53 -3.66
C ALA A 66 -10.35 -3.34 -2.43
N LEU A 67 -9.85 -4.58 -2.27
CA LEU A 67 -10.15 -5.43 -1.12
C LEU A 67 -9.64 -4.80 0.19
N PHE A 68 -8.41 -4.28 0.21
CA PHE A 68 -7.89 -3.60 1.40
C PHE A 68 -8.66 -2.33 1.73
N LEU A 69 -9.00 -1.52 0.73
CA LEU A 69 -9.87 -0.36 0.93
C LEU A 69 -11.22 -0.79 1.53
N PHE A 70 -11.82 -1.87 1.03
CA PHE A 70 -13.07 -2.40 1.58
C PHE A 70 -12.93 -2.89 3.04
N LEU A 71 -11.83 -3.57 3.36
CA LEU A 71 -11.59 -4.11 4.71
C LEU A 71 -11.22 -3.04 5.73
N LEU A 72 -10.50 -2.00 5.32
CA LEU A 72 -9.95 -0.98 6.22
C LEU A 72 -10.85 0.24 6.37
N ASP A 73 -11.83 0.41 5.49
CA ASP A 73 -12.74 1.55 5.51
C ASP A 73 -13.73 1.47 6.67
N GLY A 74 -13.81 2.57 7.43
CA GLY A 74 -14.64 2.68 8.64
C GLY A 74 -14.02 2.08 9.91
N GLU A 75 -12.79 1.56 9.85
CA GLU A 75 -12.13 0.96 11.03
C GLU A 75 -11.61 2.02 12.01
N GLU A 76 -11.95 1.85 13.29
CA GLU A 76 -11.58 2.79 14.38
C GLU A 76 -10.06 2.89 14.59
N VAL A 77 -9.31 1.84 14.22
CA VAL A 77 -7.85 1.80 14.28
C VAL A 77 -7.21 3.01 13.60
N PHE A 78 -7.77 3.48 12.48
CA PHE A 78 -7.21 4.61 11.72
C PHE A 78 -7.53 5.96 12.35
N ALA A 79 -8.66 6.07 13.06
CA ALA A 79 -8.98 7.24 13.85
C ALA A 79 -7.99 7.36 15.04
N SER A 80 -7.72 6.26 15.74
CA SER A 80 -6.74 6.21 16.83
C SER A 80 -5.31 6.45 16.36
N LEU A 81 -4.91 5.87 15.23
CA LEU A 81 -3.59 6.10 14.62
C LEU A 81 -3.38 7.57 14.25
N ARG A 82 -4.41 8.23 13.70
CA ARG A 82 -4.34 9.65 13.39
C ARG A 82 -4.26 10.50 14.65
N HIS A 83 -5.05 10.19 15.67
CA HIS A 83 -4.96 10.92 16.95
C HIS A 83 -3.55 10.80 17.56
N TRP A 84 -2.99 9.60 17.56
CA TRP A 84 -1.60 9.39 17.96
C TRP A 84 -0.59 10.15 17.07
N ALA A 85 -0.85 10.28 15.77
CA ALA A 85 -0.02 11.07 14.86
C ALA A 85 -0.12 12.59 15.14
N THR A 86 -1.31 13.09 15.52
CA THR A 86 -1.49 14.51 15.90
C THR A 86 -0.72 14.90 17.16
N GLU A 87 -0.41 13.95 18.04
CA GLU A 87 0.42 14.17 19.23
C GLU A 87 1.92 14.34 18.92
N ARG A 88 2.33 14.18 17.65
CA ARG A 88 3.73 14.29 17.20
C ARG A 88 3.91 15.52 16.31
N GLU A 89 4.84 16.40 16.68
CA GLU A 89 5.06 17.68 16.00
C GLU A 89 5.37 17.54 14.50
N TRP A 90 6.07 16.48 14.10
CA TRP A 90 6.41 16.22 12.69
C TRP A 90 5.24 15.71 11.84
N ALA A 91 4.21 15.13 12.45
CA ALA A 91 3.06 14.54 11.75
C ALA A 91 1.77 15.37 11.88
N ARG A 92 1.70 16.24 12.89
CA ARG A 92 0.60 17.19 13.14
C ARG A 92 0.11 17.95 11.90
N PRO A 93 0.98 18.58 11.06
CA PRO A 93 0.51 19.35 9.91
C PRO A 93 -0.18 18.51 8.82
N LEU A 94 0.07 17.19 8.78
CA LEU A 94 -0.62 16.25 7.89
C LEU A 94 -1.92 15.69 8.49
N ALA A 95 -2.05 15.71 9.81
CA ALA A 95 -3.09 14.98 10.53
C ALA A 95 -4.25 15.88 11.06
N GLU A 96 -4.00 17.15 11.40
CA GLU A 96 -5.04 18.06 11.92
C GLU A 96 -5.81 18.80 10.81
N ASN A 97 -5.10 19.38 9.84
CA ASN A 97 -5.63 19.95 8.61
C ASN A 97 -4.44 20.26 7.68
N PRO A 98 -4.30 19.59 6.54
CA PRO A 98 -3.25 19.94 5.60
C PRO A 98 -3.43 21.41 5.17
N PRO A 99 -2.37 22.25 5.18
CA PRO A 99 -2.46 23.68 4.85
C PRO A 99 -3.04 23.92 3.46
N ALA A 100 -2.95 22.92 2.57
CA ALA A 100 -3.79 22.84 1.39
C ALA A 100 -4.17 21.37 1.08
N PRO A 101 -5.44 21.07 0.77
CA PRO A 101 -5.88 19.71 0.44
C PRO A 101 -5.08 19.08 -0.70
N TRP A 102 -4.65 19.87 -1.69
CA TRP A 102 -3.89 19.41 -2.86
C TRP A 102 -2.48 18.92 -2.53
N LEU A 103 -1.86 19.35 -1.43
CA LEU A 103 -0.54 18.86 -1.02
C LEU A 103 -0.60 17.38 -0.63
N VAL A 104 -1.70 16.96 0.01
CA VAL A 104 -1.95 15.54 0.31
C VAL A 104 -2.02 14.73 -0.97
N TRP A 105 -2.66 15.26 -2.02
CA TRP A 105 -2.69 14.61 -3.33
C TRP A 105 -1.30 14.52 -3.96
N MET A 106 -0.50 15.60 -3.90
CA MET A 106 0.84 15.62 -4.48
C MET A 106 1.83 14.68 -3.79
N VAL A 107 1.61 14.32 -2.52
CA VAL A 107 2.47 13.36 -1.80
C VAL A 107 1.91 11.95 -1.89
N ALA A 108 0.61 11.78 -1.63
CA ALA A 108 -0.02 10.47 -1.61
C ALA A 108 -0.03 9.83 -3.00
N VAL A 109 -0.36 10.57 -4.05
CA VAL A 109 -0.48 10.00 -5.40
C VAL A 109 0.87 9.44 -5.87
N PRO A 110 1.98 10.17 -5.92
CA PRO A 110 3.26 9.61 -6.38
C PRO A 110 3.72 8.41 -5.54
N LEU A 111 3.54 8.44 -4.22
CA LEU A 111 3.86 7.29 -3.37
C LEU A 111 2.97 6.09 -3.70
N CYS A 112 1.67 6.30 -3.89
CA CYS A 112 0.72 5.27 -4.29
C CYS A 112 1.07 4.68 -5.67
N LEU A 113 1.46 5.52 -6.62
CA LEU A 113 1.79 5.10 -7.98
C LEU A 113 3.14 4.39 -8.05
N LEU A 114 4.16 4.88 -7.35
CA LEU A 114 5.55 4.50 -7.60
C LEU A 114 6.14 3.58 -6.53
N TRP A 115 5.63 3.58 -5.30
CA TRP A 115 6.36 2.97 -4.19
C TRP A 115 5.53 1.99 -3.38
N LEU A 116 4.27 2.33 -3.11
CA LEU A 116 3.44 1.57 -2.19
C LEU A 116 2.72 0.42 -2.91
N GLY A 117 2.91 -0.78 -2.35
CA GLY A 117 2.09 -1.94 -2.67
C GLY A 117 0.62 -1.76 -2.25
N PRO A 118 -0.29 -2.60 -2.76
CA PRO A 118 -1.73 -2.56 -2.49
C PRO A 118 -2.14 -2.24 -1.04
N PHE A 119 -1.58 -2.94 -0.05
CA PHE A 119 -1.93 -2.73 1.36
C PHE A 119 -1.56 -1.33 1.84
N TRP A 120 -0.30 -0.93 1.67
CA TRP A 120 0.18 0.36 2.14
C TRP A 120 -0.47 1.53 1.40
N ARG A 121 -0.81 1.32 0.12
CA ARG A 121 -1.61 2.26 -0.66
C ARG A 121 -2.97 2.48 0.00
N ALA A 122 -3.71 1.41 0.30
CA ALA A 122 -5.00 1.51 0.97
C ALA A 122 -4.89 2.20 2.34
N VAL A 123 -3.88 1.85 3.15
CA VAL A 123 -3.61 2.48 4.45
C VAL A 123 -3.42 3.99 4.31
N VAL A 124 -2.59 4.45 3.37
CA VAL A 124 -2.36 5.89 3.13
C VAL A 124 -3.65 6.58 2.69
N LEU A 125 -4.40 6.00 1.77
CA LEU A 125 -5.63 6.59 1.25
C LEU A 125 -6.71 6.73 2.34
N VAL A 126 -6.84 5.73 3.23
CA VAL A 126 -7.76 5.77 4.39
C VAL A 126 -7.31 6.80 5.41
N LEU A 127 -6.00 6.84 5.74
CA LEU A 127 -5.46 7.82 6.69
C LEU A 127 -5.67 9.27 6.22
N MET A 128 -5.56 9.51 4.91
CA MET A 128 -5.71 10.82 4.29
C MET A 128 -7.17 11.28 4.12
N ARG A 129 -8.17 10.50 4.56
CA ARG A 129 -9.62 10.80 4.45
C ARG A 129 -10.07 11.16 3.04
N LEU A 130 -9.46 10.56 2.02
CA LEU A 130 -9.96 10.70 0.66
C LEU A 130 -11.39 10.13 0.60
N GLY A 131 -12.29 10.86 -0.06
CA GLY A 131 -13.64 10.36 -0.27
C GLY A 131 -13.60 8.98 -0.93
N ARG A 132 -14.49 8.07 -0.51
CA ARG A 132 -14.59 6.69 -1.03
C ARG A 132 -14.35 6.59 -2.55
N PRO A 133 -15.06 7.31 -3.43
CA PRO A 133 -14.86 7.16 -4.88
C PRO A 133 -13.43 7.53 -5.31
N SER A 134 -12.86 8.60 -4.75
CA SER A 134 -11.51 9.04 -5.04
C SER A 134 -10.46 8.03 -4.56
N ALA A 135 -10.61 7.50 -3.34
CA ALA A 135 -9.69 6.50 -2.80
C ALA A 135 -9.65 5.25 -3.68
N TYR A 136 -10.81 4.76 -4.14
CA TYR A 136 -10.87 3.61 -5.04
C TYR A 136 -10.28 3.93 -6.43
N ALA A 137 -10.59 5.10 -7.00
CA ALA A 137 -10.06 5.51 -8.30
C ALA A 137 -8.52 5.62 -8.29
N ILE A 138 -7.93 6.23 -7.25
CA ILE A 138 -6.48 6.35 -7.10
C ILE A 138 -5.85 5.00 -6.75
N GLY A 139 -6.48 4.25 -5.85
CA GLY A 139 -5.99 2.97 -5.37
C GLY A 139 -5.91 1.95 -6.50
N ILE A 140 -7.02 1.76 -7.22
CA ILE A 140 -7.12 0.83 -8.34
C ILE A 140 -6.35 1.37 -9.54
N GLY A 141 -6.64 2.61 -9.96
CA GLY A 141 -6.02 3.24 -11.12
C GLY A 141 -4.50 3.33 -11.00
N GLY A 142 -3.99 3.56 -9.79
CA GLY A 142 -2.56 3.58 -9.51
C GLY A 142 -1.84 2.25 -9.66
N SER A 143 -2.58 1.14 -9.69
CA SER A 143 -2.03 -0.21 -9.89
C SER A 143 -1.45 -0.42 -11.28
N LEU A 144 -1.99 0.29 -12.27
CA LEU A 144 -1.54 0.22 -13.65
C LEU A 144 -0.15 0.83 -13.85
N PRO A 145 0.10 2.12 -13.59
CA PRO A 145 1.45 2.68 -13.72
C PRO A 145 2.44 2.01 -12.77
N HIS A 146 2.01 1.60 -11.57
CA HIS A 146 2.86 0.85 -10.64
C HIS A 146 3.36 -0.46 -11.23
N SER A 147 2.45 -1.27 -11.79
CA SER A 147 2.80 -2.58 -12.35
C SER A 147 3.54 -2.46 -13.68
N LEU A 148 3.21 -1.47 -14.51
CA LEU A 148 3.98 -1.17 -15.71
C LEU A 148 5.43 -0.80 -15.38
N LEU A 149 5.66 -0.02 -14.31
CA LEU A 149 7.00 0.31 -13.85
C LEU A 149 7.71 -0.91 -13.25
N TRP A 150 7.17 -1.51 -12.19
CA TRP A 150 7.88 -2.53 -11.44
C TRP A 150 7.87 -3.89 -12.12
N THR A 151 6.73 -4.34 -12.64
CA THR A 151 6.65 -5.64 -13.33
C THR A 151 7.11 -5.52 -14.78
N GLY A 152 6.61 -4.52 -15.50
CA GLY A 152 6.95 -4.31 -16.90
C GLY A 152 8.40 -3.87 -17.08
N LEU A 153 8.79 -2.71 -16.55
CA LEU A 153 10.14 -2.18 -16.77
C LEU A 153 11.22 -2.91 -15.96
N VAL A 154 11.04 -3.01 -14.65
CA VAL A 154 12.10 -3.52 -13.76
C VAL A 154 12.21 -5.05 -13.85
N VAL A 155 11.16 -5.80 -13.50
CA VAL A 155 11.20 -7.27 -13.52
C VAL A 155 11.33 -7.80 -14.94
N GLY A 156 10.58 -7.25 -15.90
CA GLY A 156 10.73 -7.58 -17.31
C GLY A 156 12.14 -7.37 -17.83
N GLY A 157 12.76 -6.22 -17.50
CA GLY A 157 14.14 -5.95 -17.86
C GLY A 157 15.15 -6.90 -17.23
N ILE A 158 14.97 -7.24 -15.95
CA ILE A 158 15.81 -8.24 -15.26
C ILE A 158 15.63 -9.62 -15.89
N TRP A 159 14.40 -10.01 -16.20
CA TRP A 159 14.11 -11.29 -16.81
C TRP A 159 14.77 -11.43 -18.19
N GLU A 160 14.52 -10.48 -19.08
CA GLU A 160 15.05 -10.50 -20.45
C GLU A 160 16.57 -10.29 -20.51
N GLY A 161 17.11 -9.40 -19.66
CA GLY A 161 18.51 -8.98 -19.72
C GLY A 161 19.47 -9.84 -18.89
N LEU A 162 19.00 -10.49 -17.83
CA LEU A 162 19.84 -11.25 -16.90
C LEU A 162 19.40 -12.71 -16.78
N VAL A 163 18.15 -12.95 -16.40
CA VAL A 163 17.69 -14.29 -16.00
C VAL A 163 17.57 -15.23 -17.20
N TRP A 164 16.84 -14.81 -18.23
CA TRP A 164 16.62 -15.64 -19.42
C TRP A 164 17.92 -16.03 -20.13
N PRO A 165 18.88 -15.12 -20.38
CA PRO A 165 20.17 -15.49 -20.98
C PRO A 165 21.01 -16.48 -20.15
N LEU A 166 20.83 -16.50 -18.83
CA LEU A 166 21.50 -17.47 -17.96
C LEU A 166 20.81 -18.83 -18.02
N VAL A 167 19.47 -18.85 -17.95
CA VAL A 167 18.67 -20.08 -18.04
C VAL A 167 18.83 -20.75 -19.40
N SER A 168 18.75 -19.98 -20.50
CA SER A 168 18.84 -20.49 -21.87
C SER A 168 20.24 -20.98 -22.27
N LYS A 169 21.26 -20.78 -21.43
CA LYS A 169 22.61 -21.34 -21.63
C LYS A 169 22.80 -22.65 -20.89
N VAL A 170 21.94 -22.94 -19.92
CA VAL A 170 21.99 -24.14 -19.07
C VAL A 170 21.06 -25.23 -19.62
N PHE A 171 19.95 -24.83 -20.26
CA PHE A 171 18.99 -25.69 -20.96
C PHE A 171 19.10 -25.50 -22.46
#